data_AF-A0A7X8GNB0-F1
#
_entry.id   AF-A0A7X8GNB0-F1
#
_cell.length_a   1.000
_cell.length_b   1.000
_cell.length_c   1.000
_cell.angle_alpha   90.00
_cell.angle_beta   90.00
_cell.angle_gamma   90.00
#
_symmetry.space_group_name_H-M   'P 1'
#
loop_
_entity.id
_entity.type
_entity.pdbx_description
1 polymer ?
#
loop_
_entity_poly.entity_id
_entity_poly.type
_entity_poly.pdbx_seq_one_letter_code
_entity_poly.pdbx_strand_id
1 'polypeptide(L)'
;LVILKDEVVAYYPGTGRRLRHTSTLVDFGIPNGDTSIARTTGLPPAIAARFILEGAIRAKGVLTPVLPEIVDPVLAELKNEGIALEESETEI
;
A
#
# COMPACT_ATOMS: atom_id res chain seq x y z
N LEU A 1 8.63 -14.53 -3.61
CA LEU A 1 7.34 -14.49 -2.91
C LEU A 1 7.48 -13.48 -1.79
N VAL A 2 6.60 -12.49 -1.77
CA VAL A 2 6.41 -11.58 -0.63
C VAL A 2 4.95 -11.71 -0.20
N ILE A 3 4.74 -11.80 1.12
CA ILE A 3 3.41 -11.84 1.72
C ILE A 3 3.38 -10.77 2.81
N LEU A 4 2.38 -9.89 2.74
CA LEU A 4 2.02 -8.94 3.80
C LEU A 4 0.58 -9.24 4.21
N LYS A 5 0.30 -9.25 5.51
CA LYS A 5 -1.05 -9.38 6.03
C LYS A 5 -1.21 -8.51 7.25
N ASP A 6 -2.11 -7.53 7.16
CA ASP A 6 -2.54 -6.70 8.27
C ASP A 6 -3.96 -7.08 8.67
N GLU A 7 -4.21 -7.19 9.97
CA GLU A 7 -5.54 -7.42 10.54
C GLU A 7 -5.85 -6.35 11.59
N VAL A 8 -7.00 -5.70 11.44
CA VAL A 8 -7.46 -4.65 12.35
C VAL A 8 -8.89 -4.94 12.78
N VAL A 9 -9.14 -4.96 14.09
CA VAL A 9 -10.49 -5.08 14.63
C VAL A 9 -11.00 -3.67 14.99
N ALA A 10 -12.07 -3.25 14.31
CA ALA A 10 -12.73 -1.97 14.54
C ALA A 10 -14.08 -2.17 15.25
N TYR A 11 -14.30 -1.39 16.30
CA TYR A 11 -15.60 -1.27 16.96
C TYR A 11 -16.31 0.01 16.50
N TYR A 12 -17.58 -0.10 16.13
CA TYR A 12 -18.40 0.99 15.64
C TYR A 12 -19.49 1.35 16.68
N PRO A 13 -19.29 2.38 17.52
CA PRO A 13 -20.18 2.67 18.64
C PRO A 13 -21.63 2.98 18.23
N GLY A 14 -21.83 3.59 17.05
CA GLY A 14 -23.17 3.94 16.56
C GLY A 14 -24.05 2.75 16.18
N THR A 15 -23.45 1.61 15.82
CA THR A 15 -24.17 0.38 15.43
C THR A 15 -23.95 -0.77 16.41
N GLY A 16 -22.96 -0.66 17.29
CA GLY A 16 -22.52 -1.74 18.17
C GLY A 16 -21.71 -2.84 17.46
N ARG A 17 -21.50 -2.74 16.15
CA ARG A 17 -20.82 -3.76 15.34
C ARG A 17 -19.34 -3.81 15.63
N ARG A 18 -18.75 -5.00 15.52
CA ARG A 18 -17.31 -5.23 15.50
C ARG A 18 -16.95 -5.89 14.18
N LEU A 19 -16.06 -5.26 13.43
CA LEU A 19 -15.58 -5.80 12.16
C LEU A 19 -14.09 -6.09 12.28
N ARG A 20 -13.66 -7.23 11.78
CA ARG A 20 -12.26 -7.51 11.44
C ARG A 20 -12.03 -7.11 10.00
N HIS A 21 -11.17 -6.14 9.78
CA HIS A 21 -10.62 -5.76 8.49
C HIS A 21 -9.32 -6.51 8.26
N THR A 22 -9.13 -7.06 7.07
CA THR A 22 -7.92 -7.77 6.66
C THR A 22 -7.42 -7.22 5.34
N SER A 23 -6.18 -6.76 5.31
CA SER A 23 -5.48 -6.30 4.11
C SER A 23 -4.37 -7.28 3.79
N THR A 24 -4.37 -7.85 2.57
CA THR A 24 -3.44 -8.91 2.18
C THR A 24 -2.73 -8.57 0.87
N LEU A 25 -1.40 -8.64 0.85
CA LEU A 25 -0.60 -8.63 -0.37
C LEU A 25 0.05 -9.99 -0.55
N VAL A 26 -0.10 -10.57 -1.73
CA VAL A 26 0.63 -11.77 -2.17
C VAL A 26 1.24 -11.46 -3.53
N ASP A 27 2.56 -11.31 -3.58
CA ASP A 27 3.27 -11.02 -4.84
C ASP A 27 4.34 -12.08 -5.14
N PHE A 28 4.49 -12.38 -6.42
CA PHE A 28 5.44 -13.36 -6.94
C PHE A 28 6.47 -12.68 -7.84
N GLY A 29 7.68 -13.25 -7.87
CA GLY A 29 8.69 -12.79 -8.81
C GLY A 29 8.31 -13.17 -10.24
N ILE A 30 8.80 -12.40 -11.19
CA ILE A 30 8.59 -12.66 -12.61
C ILE A 30 9.70 -13.62 -13.08
N PRO A 31 9.38 -14.78 -13.67
CA PRO A 31 10.40 -15.69 -14.20
C PRO A 31 11.32 -14.97 -15.20
N ASN A 32 12.64 -15.08 -15.01
CA ASN A 32 13.66 -14.35 -15.79
C ASN A 32 13.53 -12.82 -15.75
N GLY A 33 12.85 -12.25 -14.75
CA GLY A 33 12.71 -10.82 -14.53
C GLY A 33 12.94 -10.45 -13.07
N ASP A 34 12.29 -9.38 -12.62
CA ASP A 34 12.46 -8.89 -11.27
C ASP A 34 11.86 -9.83 -10.21
N THR A 35 12.59 -9.95 -9.10
CA THR A 35 12.07 -10.65 -7.92
C THR A 35 10.95 -9.85 -7.26
N SER A 36 10.03 -10.54 -6.60
CA SER A 36 8.95 -9.91 -5.82
C SER A 36 9.48 -8.91 -4.79
N ILE A 37 10.59 -9.24 -4.12
CA ILE A 37 11.21 -8.32 -3.16
C ILE A 37 11.78 -7.07 -3.83
N ALA A 38 12.41 -7.21 -5.01
CA ALA A 38 12.95 -6.05 -5.75
C ALA A 38 11.83 -5.10 -6.18
N ARG A 39 10.71 -5.65 -6.69
CA ARG A 39 9.54 -4.86 -7.09
C ARG A 39 8.89 -4.16 -5.88
N THR A 40 8.58 -4.90 -4.82
CA THR A 40 7.86 -4.37 -3.63
C THR A 40 8.69 -3.40 -2.78
N THR A 41 10.01 -3.38 -2.92
CA THR A 41 10.89 -2.43 -2.22
C THR A 41 11.39 -1.28 -3.09
N GLY A 42 11.61 -1.52 -4.39
CA GLY A 42 12.17 -0.55 -5.32
C GLY A 42 11.13 0.37 -5.97
N LEU A 43 9.95 -0.15 -6.31
CA LEU A 43 8.91 0.64 -6.98
C LEU A 43 8.34 1.76 -6.10
N PRO A 44 7.99 1.55 -4.81
CA PRO A 44 7.44 2.63 -3.98
C PRO A 44 8.34 3.89 -3.91
N PRO A 45 9.65 3.81 -3.60
CA PRO A 45 10.50 5.00 -3.59
C PRO A 45 10.75 5.57 -4.99
N ALA A 46 10.79 4.76 -6.05
CA ALA A 46 10.94 5.25 -7.42
C ALA A 46 9.74 6.10 -7.86
N ILE A 47 8.52 5.64 -7.57
CA ILE A 47 7.27 6.37 -7.83
C ILE A 47 7.25 7.67 -7.02
N ALA A 48 7.55 7.62 -5.72
CA ALA A 48 7.57 8.81 -4.87
C ALA A 48 8.62 9.84 -5.36
N ALA A 49 9.82 9.39 -5.75
CA ALA A 49 10.85 10.26 -6.31
C ALA A 49 10.36 10.96 -7.59
N ARG A 50 9.70 10.22 -8.50
CA ARG A 50 9.08 10.80 -9.69
C ARG A 50 8.03 11.85 -9.35
N PHE A 51 7.12 11.57 -8.41
CA PHE A 51 6.10 12.53 -7.98
C PHE A 51 6.67 13.79 -7.32
N ILE A 52 7.80 13.69 -6.63
CA ILE A 52 8.52 14.87 -6.12
C ILE A 52 9.05 15.72 -7.28
N LEU A 53 9.67 15.09 -8.29
CA LEU A 53 10.21 15.77 -9.47
C LEU A 53 9.13 16.43 -10.33
N GLU A 54 7.97 15.79 -10.45
CA GLU A 54 6.80 16.30 -11.17
C GLU A 54 6.02 17.37 -10.38
N GLY A 55 6.36 17.59 -9.10
CA GLY A 55 5.68 18.56 -8.23
C GLY A 55 4.29 18.11 -7.74
N ALA A 56 4.00 16.81 -7.84
CA ALA A 56 2.78 16.20 -7.30
C ALA A 56 2.84 16.10 -5.77
N ILE A 57 3.98 15.71 -5.20
CA ILE A 57 4.23 15.76 -3.75
C ILE A 57 4.79 17.13 -3.40
N ARG A 58 4.05 17.90 -2.59
CA ARG A 58 4.39 19.30 -2.27
C ARG A 58 4.84 19.49 -0.83
N ALA A 59 4.47 18.60 0.10
CA ALA A 59 4.94 18.66 1.47
C ALA A 59 6.47 18.70 1.55
N LYS A 60 6.97 19.46 2.53
CA LYS A 60 8.40 19.70 2.75
C LYS A 60 8.81 19.21 4.13
N GLY A 61 10.08 18.86 4.27
CA GLY A 61 10.66 18.37 5.52
C GLY A 61 11.13 16.92 5.41
N VAL A 62 11.44 16.31 6.56
CA VAL A 62 11.76 14.90 6.67
C VAL A 62 10.46 14.15 6.94
N LEU A 63 9.96 13.44 5.94
CA LEU A 63 8.63 12.85 5.96
C LEU A 63 8.72 11.33 5.81
N THR A 64 7.84 10.64 6.52
CA THR A 64 7.49 9.24 6.27
C THR A 64 6.21 9.17 5.42
N PRO A 65 5.94 8.05 4.72
CA PRO A 65 4.75 7.91 3.86
C PRO A 65 3.50 7.66 4.70
N VAL A 66 3.06 8.67 5.45
CA VAL A 66 1.83 8.66 6.26
C VAL A 66 0.84 9.75 5.86
N LEU A 67 1.26 10.67 4.99
CA LEU A 67 0.40 11.74 4.47
C LEU A 67 -0.43 11.21 3.30
N PRO A 68 -1.74 11.47 3.24
CA PRO A 68 -2.59 11.05 2.12
C PRO A 68 -2.08 11.52 0.76
N GLU A 69 -1.50 12.72 0.68
CA GLU A 69 -0.90 13.25 -0.56
C GLU A 69 0.28 12.42 -1.10
N ILE A 70 0.88 11.56 -0.26
CA ILE A 70 1.96 10.64 -0.62
C ILE A 70 1.39 9.23 -0.79
N VAL A 71 0.66 8.73 0.20
CA VAL A 71 0.23 7.33 0.28
C VAL A 71 -0.75 6.99 -0.84
N ASP A 72 -1.82 7.77 -0.99
CA ASP A 72 -2.90 7.47 -1.93
C ASP A 72 -2.42 7.41 -3.39
N PRO A 73 -1.66 8.40 -3.92
CA PRO A 73 -1.21 8.33 -5.31
C PRO A 73 -0.13 7.25 -5.52
N VAL A 74 0.73 6.99 -4.53
CA VAL A 74 1.74 5.92 -4.65
C VAL A 74 1.08 4.54 -4.68
N LEU A 75 0.08 4.29 -3.83
CA LEU A 75 -0.68 3.03 -3.87
C LEU A 75 -1.47 2.87 -5.18
N ALA A 76 -2.05 3.95 -5.71
CA ALA A 76 -2.73 3.92 -6.99
C ALA A 76 -1.80 3.54 -8.15
N GLU A 77 -0.57 4.07 -8.15
CA GLU A 77 0.43 3.73 -9.17
C GLU A 77 0.99 2.33 -9.00
N LEU A 78 1.24 1.88 -7.76
CA LEU A 78 1.65 0.49 -7.49
C LEU A 78 0.62 -0.52 -8.00
N LYS A 79 -0.67 -0.19 -7.92
CA LYS A 79 -1.75 -1.00 -8.50
C LYS A 79 -1.62 -1.14 -10.01
N ASN A 80 -1.19 -0.09 -10.72
CA ASN A 80 -0.93 -0.14 -12.16
C ASN A 80 0.26 -1.07 -12.49
N GLU A 81 1.23 -1.16 -11.58
CA GLU A 81 2.36 -2.10 -11.64
C GLU A 81 2.01 -3.53 -11.18
N GLY A 82 0.74 -3.80 -10.90
CA GLY A 82 0.25 -5.10 -10.44
C GLY A 82 0.57 -5.43 -8.99
N ILE A 83 0.94 -4.43 -8.17
CA ILE A 83 1.16 -4.57 -6.72
C ILE A 83 -0.04 -3.94 -6.00
N ALA A 84 -0.95 -4.77 -5.51
CA ALA A 84 -2.15 -4.31 -4.85
C ALA A 84 -2.49 -5.15 -3.62
N LEU A 85 -3.08 -4.50 -2.62
CA LEU A 85 -3.63 -5.15 -1.44
C LEU A 85 -5.08 -5.57 -1.73
N GLU A 86 -5.42 -6.77 -1.31
CA GLU A 86 -6.80 -7.26 -1.28
C GLU A 86 -7.39 -7.03 0.11
N GLU A 87 -8.50 -6.30 0.14
CA GLU A 87 -9.21 -5.94 1.37
C GLU A 87 -10.41 -6.88 1.60
N SER A 88 -10.61 -7.30 2.84
CA SER A 88 -11.80 -8.04 3.26
C SER A 88 -12.25 -7.65 4.66
N GLU A 89 -13.55 -7.72 4.91
CA GLU A 89 -14.14 -7.46 6.22
C GLU A 89 -14.98 -8.64 6.68
N THR A 90 -15.00 -8.91 7.99
CA THR A 90 -15.83 -9.95 8.61
C THR A 90 -16.36 -9.45 9.94
N GLU A 91 -17.67 -9.62 10.17
CA GLU A 91 -18.29 -9.28 11.45
C GLU A 91 -17.99 -10.32 12.52
N ILE A 92 -17.64 -9.87 13.73
CA ILE A 92 -17.18 -10.71 14.85
C ILE A 92 -17.87 -10.40 16.18
#